data_AF-A0A1J6X3U6-F1
#
_entry.id   AF-A0A1J6X3U6-F1
#
_cell.length_a   1.000
_cell.length_b   1.000
_cell.length_c   1.000
_cell.angle_alpha   90.00
_cell.angle_beta   90.00
_cell.angle_gamma   90.00
#
_symmetry.space_group_name_H-M   'P 1'
#
loop_
_entity.id
_entity.type
_entity.pdbx_description
1 polymer ?
#
loop_
_entity_poly.entity_id
_entity_poly.type
_entity_poly.pdbx_seq_one_letter_code
_entity_poly.pdbx_strand_id
1 'polypeptide(L)' 'MVRSYQRKTDRPDSDRSVWVRYERREEVNAEKIAEVLIRLALRAAGENTETGRTGDYLRDLLTLSGRIDP' A
#
# COMPACT_ATOMS: atom_id res chain seq x y z
N MET A 1 22.90 -26.51 -2.22
CA MET A 1 21.59 -26.79 -2.85
C MET A 1 20.65 -25.64 -2.50
N VAL A 2 20.36 -24.74 -3.45
CA VAL A 2 19.48 -23.58 -3.21
C VAL A 2 18.03 -24.03 -3.42
N ARG A 3 17.19 -23.98 -2.38
CA ARG A 3 15.75 -24.20 -2.51
C ARG A 3 15.12 -22.95 -3.14
N SER A 4 14.75 -23.02 -4.41
CA SER A 4 13.94 -21.99 -5.05
C SER A 4 12.52 -22.05 -4.46
N TYR A 5 12.19 -21.08 -3.61
CA TYR A 5 10.86 -20.97 -3.03
C TYR A 5 9.91 -20.36 -4.07
N GLN A 6 9.13 -21.20 -4.76
CA GLN A 6 8.01 -20.73 -5.57
C GLN A 6 6.81 -20.48 -4.68
N ARG A 7 6.39 -19.21 -4.58
CA ARG A 7 5.16 -18.84 -3.87
C ARG A 7 3.94 -19.41 -4.60
N LYS A 8 3.02 -20.01 -3.84
CA LYS A 8 1.80 -20.67 -4.35
C LYS A 8 0.57 -19.76 -4.42
N THR A 9 0.63 -18.58 -3.82
CA THR A 9 -0.46 -17.60 -3.82
C THR A 9 -0.15 -16.48 -4.78
N ASP A 10 -1.08 -16.26 -5.71
CA ASP A 10 -1.02 -15.16 -6.65
C ASP A 10 -1.20 -13.84 -5.87
N ARG A 11 -0.16 -13.01 -5.85
CA ARG A 11 -0.25 -11.68 -5.26
C ARG A 11 -0.62 -10.74 -6.40
N PRO A 12 -1.75 -10.02 -6.32
CA PRO A 12 -2.09 -9.06 -7.36
C PRO A 12 -0.95 -8.04 -7.50
N ASP A 13 -0.61 -7.74 -8.75
CA ASP A 13 0.46 -6.83 -9.11
C ASP A 13 0.29 -5.50 -8.37
N SER A 14 1.40 -5.01 -7.81
CA SER A 14 1.49 -3.70 -7.17
C SER A 14 1.05 -2.56 -8.09
N ASP A 15 1.13 -2.74 -9.41
CA ASP A 15 0.86 -1.70 -10.41
C ASP A 15 -0.62 -1.63 -10.88
N ARG A 16 -1.50 -2.51 -10.39
CA ARG A 16 -2.93 -2.56 -10.79
C ARG A 16 -3.67 -1.22 -10.69
N SER A 17 -4.24 -0.68 -11.76
CA SER A 17 -4.98 0.60 -11.74
C SER A 17 -6.00 0.69 -10.58
N VAL A 18 -5.95 1.77 -9.79
CA VAL A 18 -6.92 2.03 -8.71
C VAL A 18 -8.12 2.77 -9.28
N TRP A 19 -9.29 2.13 -9.24
CA TRP A 19 -10.56 2.74 -9.66
C TRP A 19 -11.34 3.19 -8.43
N VAL A 20 -11.71 4.48 -8.39
CA VAL A 20 -12.51 5.06 -7.31
C VAL A 20 -13.91 5.37 -7.86
N ARG A 21 -14.94 4.84 -7.20
CA ARG A 21 -16.33 5.19 -7.47
C ARG A 21 -16.85 6.06 -6.32
N TYR A 22 -17.32 7.25 -6.65
CA TYR A 22 -18.01 8.11 -5.70
C TYR A 22 -19.40 7.52 -5.40
N GLU A 23 -19.68 7.28 -4.13
CA GLU A 23 -20.98 6.82 -3.65
C GLU A 23 -21.37 7.72 -2.48
N ARG A 24 -22.53 8.38 -2.59
CA ARG A 24 -23.06 9.18 -1.48
C ARG A 24 -23.59 8.24 -0.41
N ARG A 25 -23.02 8.34 0.78
CA ARG A 25 -23.45 7.59 1.97
C ARG A 25 -23.85 8.57 3.06
N GLU A 26 -24.76 8.15 3.93
CA GLU A 26 -25.14 8.92 5.12
C GLU A 26 -23.97 9.03 6.10
N GLU A 27 -23.20 7.94 6.24
CA GLU A 27 -21.98 7.90 7.06
C GLU A 27 -20.75 7.56 6.22
N VAL A 28 -19.65 8.22 6.57
CA VAL A 28 -18.35 8.03 5.94
C VAL A 28 -17.67 6.79 6.51
N ASN A 29 -17.28 5.85 5.65
CA ASN A 29 -16.43 4.75 6.08
C ASN A 29 -14.96 5.22 6.14
N ALA A 30 -14.57 5.76 7.30
CA ALA A 30 -13.23 6.28 7.54
C ALA A 30 -12.14 5.22 7.34
N GLU A 31 -12.39 3.98 7.74
CA GLU A 31 -11.45 2.86 7.55
C GLU A 31 -11.18 2.61 6.06
N LYS A 32 -12.23 2.59 5.25
CA LYS A 32 -12.09 2.37 3.81
C LYS A 32 -11.38 3.52 3.11
N ILE A 33 -11.65 4.75 3.53
CA ILE A 33 -10.94 5.92 3.03
C ILE A 33 -9.46 5.83 3.40
N ALA A 34 -9.14 5.53 4.66
CA ALA A 34 -7.77 5.37 5.11
C ALA A 34 -7.03 4.30 4.30
N GLU A 35 -7.64 3.13 4.09
CA GLU A 35 -7.08 2.04 3.27
C GLU A 35 -6.72 2.52 1.86
N VAL A 36 -7.63 3.26 1.20
CA VAL A 36 -7.42 3.77 -0.16
C VAL A 36 -6.31 4.81 -0.19
N LEU A 37 -6.31 5.76 0.74
CA LEU A 37 -5.27 6.80 0.83
C LEU A 37 -3.88 6.19 1.08
N ILE A 38 -3.78 5.22 1.98
CA ILE A 38 -2.53 4.49 2.26
C ILE A 38 -2.03 3.79 1.00
N ARG A 39 -2.92 3.12 0.25
CA ARG A 39 -2.53 2.44 -1.00
C ARG A 39 -2.05 3.40 -2.09
N LEU A 40 -2.68 4.57 -2.21
CA LEU A 40 -2.28 5.59 -3.18
C LEU A 40 -0.91 6.18 -2.82
N ALA A 41 -0.68 6.50 -1.54
CA ALA A 41 0.62 6.98 -1.08
C ALA A 41 1.73 5.93 -1.34
N LEU A 42 1.51 4.68 -0.93
CA LEU A 42 2.49 3.60 -1.14
C LEU A 42 2.76 3.30 -2.61
N ARG A 43 1.80 3.51 -3.51
CA ARG A 43 2.01 3.39 -4.95
C ARG A 43 2.91 4.50 -5.49
N ALA A 44 2.71 5.74 -5.04
CA ALA A 44 3.48 6.89 -5.49
C ALA A 44 4.92 6.90 -4.92
N ALA A 45 5.22 6.03 -3.95
CA ALA A 45 6.55 5.92 -3.35
C ALA A 45 7.65 5.77 -4.42
N GLY A 46 8.70 6.57 -4.33
CA GLY A 46 9.76 6.67 -5.35
C GLY A 46 9.49 7.67 -6.49
N GLU A 47 8.30 8.28 -6.57
CA GLU A 47 8.06 9.42 -7.45
C GLU A 47 8.54 10.73 -6.81
N ASN A 48 9.03 11.68 -7.62
CA ASN A 48 9.44 13.02 -7.17
C ASN A 48 8.25 13.97 -6.94
N THR A 49 7.22 13.48 -6.25
CA THR A 49 6.00 14.23 -5.90
C THR A 49 5.84 14.27 -4.38
N GLU A 50 4.98 15.17 -3.87
CA GLU A 50 4.69 15.24 -2.45
C GLU A 50 4.07 13.92 -1.94
N THR A 51 3.14 13.35 -2.71
CA THR A 51 2.55 12.04 -2.43
C THR A 51 3.58 10.92 -2.43
N GLY A 52 4.58 10.98 -3.32
CA GLY A 52 5.67 10.01 -3.34
C GLY A 52 6.54 10.05 -2.09
N ARG A 53 6.89 11.23 -1.59
CA ARG A 53 7.60 11.38 -0.31
C ARG A 53 6.80 10.84 0.88
N THR A 54 5.49 11.10 0.91
CA THR A 54 4.60 10.50 1.92
C THR A 54 4.57 8.98 1.81
N GLY A 55 4.55 8.45 0.59
CA GLY A 55 4.65 7.02 0.30
C GLY A 55 5.93 6.39 0.81
N ASP A 56 7.08 7.03 0.56
CA ASP A 56 8.39 6.58 1.04
C ASP A 56 8.43 6.56 2.58
N TYR A 57 7.95 7.63 3.21
CA TYR A 57 7.83 7.69 4.67
C TYR A 57 6.95 6.58 5.25
N LEU A 58 5.78 6.33 4.64
CA LEU A 58 4.87 5.24 5.04
C LEU A 58 5.52 3.86 4.87
N ARG A 59 6.24 3.66 3.76
CA ARG A 59 6.97 2.42 3.49
C ARG A 59 8.03 2.19 4.55
N ASP A 60 8.78 3.23 4.92
CA ASP A 60 9.80 3.15 5.97
C ASP A 60 9.18 2.81 7.33
N LEU A 61 8.07 3.44 7.72
CA LEU A 61 7.37 3.11 8.96
C LEU A 61 6.92 1.65 9.00
N LEU A 62 6.40 1.12 7.89
CA LEU A 62 5.92 -0.26 7.82
C LEU A 62 7.07 -1.29 7.80
N THR A 63 8.21 -0.97 7.20
CA THR A 63 9.40 -1.85 7.22
C THR A 63 10.14 -1.80 8.54
N LEU A 64 10.17 -0.64 9.22
CA LEU A 64 10.66 -0.49 10.58
C LEU A 64 9.76 -1.20 11.59
N SER A 65 8.43 -1.09 11.44
CA SER A 65 7.46 -1.82 12.27
C SER A 65 7.49 -3.33 12.01
N GLY A 66 7.87 -3.77 10.81
CA GLY A 66 8.08 -5.17 10.47
C GLY A 66 9.40 -5.75 10.99
N ARG A 67 10.28 -4.91 11.56
CA ARG A 67 11.53 -5.30 12.22
C ARG A 67 11.35 -5.44 13.73
N ILE A 68 10.19 -5.96 14.14
CA ILE A 68 9.94 -6.44 15.50
C ILE A 68 9.87 -7.97 15.38
N ASP A 69 11.00 -8.63 15.62
CA ASP A 69 11.10 -10.08 15.90
C ASP A 69 12.26 -10.27 16.90
N PRO A 70 12.24 -11.23 17.85
CA PRO A 70 11.13 -11.92 18.54
C PRO A 70 10.98 -11.53 20.02
#